data_AF-A0A5C8AAR8-F1
#
_entry.id   AF-A0A5C8AAR8-F1
#
_cell.length_a   1.000
_cell.length_b   1.000
_cell.length_c   1.000
_cell.angle_alpha   90.00
_cell.angle_beta   90.00
_cell.angle_gamma   90.00
#
_symmetry.space_group_name_H-M   'P 1'
#
loop_
_entity.id
_entity.type
_entity.pdbx_description
1 polymer ?
#
loop_
_entity_poly.entity_id
_entity_poly.type
_entity_poly.pdbx_seq_one_letter_code
_entity_poly.pdbx_strand_id
1 'polypeptide(L)'
;MKKLLFLITLVALTSCNVLKEFDTTGFTIDGNTVSYNNVPMAELEGLEFAYDNRKLVKELTFKVLETADNNKINNLIAFLHEKHPEYEIEVEIPFEHIEKYKN
;
A
#
# COMPACT_ATOMS: atom_id res chain seq x y z
N MET A 1 -15.59 38.72 -20.88
CA MET A 1 -15.69 37.24 -20.99
C MET A 1 -14.34 36.54 -21.15
N LYS A 2 -13.38 37.06 -21.93
CA LYS A 2 -12.03 36.45 -22.09
C LYS A 2 -11.25 36.25 -20.78
N LYS A 3 -11.40 37.15 -19.80
CA LYS A 3 -10.72 37.05 -18.49
C LYS A 3 -11.27 35.94 -17.58
N LEU A 4 -12.53 35.52 -17.78
CA LEU A 4 -13.16 34.48 -16.96
C LEU A 4 -12.75 33.07 -17.44
N LEU A 5 -12.58 32.90 -18.76
CA LEU A 5 -12.05 31.67 -19.36
C LEU A 5 -10.61 31.36 -18.89
N PHE A 6 -9.78 32.39 -18.70
CA PHE A 6 -8.41 32.24 -18.21
C PHE A 6 -8.33 31.72 -16.77
N LEU A 7 -9.33 32.02 -15.93
CA LEU A 7 -9.37 31.59 -14.54
C LEU A 7 -9.78 30.12 -14.41
N ILE A 8 -10.66 29.64 -15.31
CA ILE A 8 -11.13 28.25 -15.34
C ILE A 8 -10.01 27.30 -15.82
N THR A 9 -9.18 27.73 -16.77
CA THR A 9 -8.02 26.94 -17.23
C THR A 9 -6.93 26.82 -16.16
N LEU A 10 -6.81 27.77 -15.23
CA LEU A 10 -5.78 27.74 -14.19
C LEU A 10 -6.13 26.75 -13.05
N VAL A 11 -7.43 26.60 -12.74
CA VAL A 11 -7.92 25.62 -11.74
C VAL A 11 -7.90 24.19 -12.30
N ALA A 12 -8.05 24.02 -13.61
CA ALA A 12 -7.98 22.71 -14.26
C ALA A 12 -6.56 22.11 -14.29
N LEU A 13 -5.51 22.92 -14.07
CA LEU A 13 -4.11 22.45 -14.00
C LEU A 13 -3.67 22.05 -12.58
N THR A 14 -4.43 22.38 -11.54
CA THR A 14 -4.10 22.04 -10.14
C THR A 14 -4.71 20.72 -9.68
N SER A 15 -5.51 20.03 -10.50
CA SER A 15 -6.00 18.69 -10.19
C SER A 15 -5.02 17.58 -10.60
N CYS A 16 -3.74 17.92 -10.79
CA CYS A 16 -2.69 16.93 -10.92
C CYS A 16 -2.65 16.15 -9.60
N ASN A 17 -3.06 14.88 -9.68
CA ASN A 17 -3.18 13.96 -8.56
C ASN A 17 -1.97 14.07 -7.63
N VAL A 18 -2.15 14.72 -6.47
CA VAL A 18 -1.25 14.58 -5.33
C VAL A 18 -1.57 13.26 -4.61
N LEU A 19 -1.77 12.19 -5.37
CA LEU A 19 -1.66 10.85 -4.82
C LEU A 19 -0.18 10.70 -4.52
N LYS A 20 0.14 10.76 -3.22
CA LYS A 20 1.49 10.64 -2.71
C LYS A 20 2.05 9.31 -3.25
N GLU A 21 2.91 9.37 -4.26
CA GLU A 21 3.62 8.18 -4.71
C GLU A 21 4.44 7.70 -3.51
N PHE A 22 4.13 6.50 -3.04
CA PHE A 22 4.90 5.88 -1.97
C PHE A 22 6.17 5.33 -2.58
N ASP A 23 7.33 5.73 -2.05
CA ASP A 23 8.62 5.20 -2.47
C ASP A 23 8.76 3.72 -2.09
N THR A 24 8.76 2.83 -3.08
CA THR A 24 8.90 1.38 -2.90
C THR A 24 10.36 0.91 -3.05
N THR A 25 11.31 1.83 -3.18
CA THR A 25 12.74 1.51 -3.26
C THR A 25 13.22 0.77 -2.00
N GLY A 26 14.01 -0.29 -2.21
CA GLY A 26 14.57 -1.09 -1.12
C GLY A 26 13.68 -2.24 -0.65
N PHE A 27 12.43 -2.32 -1.13
CA PHE A 27 11.57 -3.47 -0.89
C PHE A 27 11.89 -4.64 -1.83
N THR A 28 11.80 -5.85 -1.30
CA THR A 28 12.02 -7.12 -2.02
C THR A 28 11.04 -8.18 -1.51
N ILE A 29 10.70 -9.14 -2.37
CA ILE A 29 9.92 -10.33 -2.00
C ILE A 29 10.77 -11.55 -2.33
N ASP A 30 10.92 -12.44 -1.37
CA ASP A 30 11.50 -13.77 -1.56
C ASP A 30 10.60 -14.81 -0.87
N GLY A 31 10.03 -15.72 -1.67
CA GLY A 31 8.97 -16.61 -1.22
C GLY A 31 7.81 -15.86 -0.59
N ASN A 32 7.53 -16.15 0.68
CA ASN A 32 6.44 -15.53 1.44
C ASN A 32 6.88 -14.28 2.22
N THR A 33 8.17 -13.93 2.20
CA THR A 33 8.71 -12.85 3.03
C THR A 33 8.93 -11.59 2.21
N VAL A 34 8.43 -10.47 2.72
CA VAL A 34 8.72 -9.12 2.22
C VAL A 34 9.76 -8.48 3.12
N SER A 35 10.82 -7.96 2.53
CA SER A 35 11.91 -7.29 3.25
C SER A 35 12.13 -5.87 2.74
N TYR A 36 12.52 -4.96 3.64
CA TYR A 36 13.02 -3.62 3.30
C TYR A 36 14.50 -3.54 3.66
N ASN A 37 15.35 -3.20 2.69
CA ASN A 37 16.81 -3.15 2.85
C ASN A 37 17.39 -4.43 3.49
N ASN A 38 16.88 -5.59 3.05
CA ASN A 38 17.23 -6.93 3.56
C ASN A 38 16.81 -7.23 5.01
N VAL A 39 15.97 -6.38 5.62
CA VAL A 39 15.35 -6.67 6.92
C VAL A 39 13.92 -7.17 6.69
N PRO A 40 13.57 -8.38 7.15
CA PRO A 40 12.20 -8.89 7.05
C PRO A 40 11.20 -7.92 7.70
N MET A 41 10.13 -7.61 6.98
CA MET A 41 9.09 -6.68 7.42
C MET A 41 7.73 -7.35 7.53
N ALA A 42 7.38 -8.23 6.61
CA ALA A 42 6.10 -8.91 6.62
C ALA A 42 6.22 -10.31 6.01
N GLU A 43 5.28 -11.18 6.38
CA GLU A 43 5.17 -12.53 5.82
C GLU A 43 3.74 -12.77 5.35
N LEU A 44 3.59 -13.42 4.20
CA LEU A 44 2.29 -13.87 3.70
C LEU A 44 1.70 -14.88 4.68
N GLU A 45 0.55 -14.53 5.26
CA GLU A 45 -0.17 -15.36 6.23
C GLU A 45 -1.41 -16.01 5.60
N GLY A 46 -2.07 -15.31 4.68
CA GLY A 46 -3.34 -15.73 4.10
C GLY A 46 -3.43 -15.50 2.59
N LEU A 47 -4.12 -16.42 1.91
CA LEU A 47 -4.60 -16.27 0.54
C LEU A 47 -6.08 -16.65 0.53
N GLU A 48 -6.95 -15.68 0.25
CA GLU A 48 -8.38 -15.87 0.27
C GLU A 48 -9.01 -15.64 -1.10
N PHE A 49 -10.08 -16.40 -1.37
CA PHE A 49 -10.92 -16.25 -2.55
C PHE A 49 -12.37 -16.15 -2.09
N ALA A 50 -12.99 -15.01 -2.36
CA ALA A 50 -14.38 -14.77 -2.03
C ALA A 50 -15.20 -14.50 -3.29
N TYR A 51 -16.44 -14.96 -3.32
CA TYR A 51 -17.41 -14.50 -4.31
C TYR A 51 -18.36 -13.51 -3.66
N ASP A 52 -18.01 -12.24 -3.75
CA ASP A 52 -18.78 -11.13 -3.17
C ASP A 52 -19.29 -10.19 -4.26
N ASN A 53 -20.50 -9.67 -4.09
CA ASN A 53 -21.11 -8.70 -5.02
C ASN A 53 -21.08 -9.14 -6.50
N ARG A 54 -21.23 -10.45 -6.73
CA ARG A 54 -21.15 -11.11 -8.06
C ARG A 54 -19.78 -10.98 -8.74
N LYS A 55 -18.71 -10.82 -7.96
CA LYS A 55 -17.32 -10.75 -8.42
C LYS A 55 -16.47 -11.71 -7.62
N LEU A 56 -15.47 -12.29 -8.27
CA LEU A 56 -14.42 -13.00 -7.58
C LEU A 56 -13.45 -11.97 -7.00
N VAL A 57 -13.35 -11.91 -5.68
CA VAL A 57 -12.36 -11.14 -4.93
C VAL A 57 -11.25 -12.11 -4.50
N LYS A 58 -10.01 -11.66 -4.64
CA LYS A 58 -8.84 -12.41 -4.23
C LYS A 58 -8.05 -11.53 -3.29
N GLU A 59 -7.66 -12.04 -2.15
CA GLU A 59 -6.98 -11.27 -1.12
C GLU A 59 -5.68 -11.96 -0.71
N LEU A 60 -4.65 -11.16 -0.46
CA LEU A 60 -3.42 -11.58 0.18
C LEU A 60 -3.29 -10.85 1.52
N THR A 61 -3.18 -11.61 2.59
CA THR A 61 -3.01 -11.10 3.94
C THR A 61 -1.56 -11.25 4.36
N PHE A 62 -0.90 -10.13 4.68
CA PHE A 62 0.48 -10.11 5.13
C PHE A 62 0.57 -9.67 6.59
N LYS A 63 1.23 -10.47 7.41
CA LYS A 63 1.47 -10.15 8.81
C LYS A 63 2.77 -9.39 8.98
N VAL A 64 2.69 -8.24 9.67
CA VAL A 64 3.87 -7.42 9.98
C VAL A 64 4.69 -8.07 11.09
N LEU A 65 6.00 -8.17 10.86
CA LEU A 65 6.98 -8.73 11.79
C LEU A 65 7.48 -7.68 12.78
N GLU A 66 8.02 -8.12 13.93
CA GLU A 66 8.57 -7.23 14.96
C GLU A 66 9.71 -6.33 14.45
N THR A 67 10.45 -6.83 13.46
CA THR A 67 11.58 -6.16 12.82
C THR A 67 11.19 -5.07 11.83
N ALA A 68 9.89 -4.86 11.59
CA ALA A 68 9.41 -3.90 10.62
C ALA A 68 9.72 -2.44 10.99
N ASP A 69 10.13 -1.65 9.99
CA ASP A 69 10.12 -0.19 10.09
C ASP A 69 8.69 0.33 9.88
N ASN A 70 8.07 0.83 10.94
CA ASN A 70 6.68 1.26 10.92
C ASN A 70 6.43 2.50 10.06
N ASN A 71 7.45 3.30 9.80
CA ASN A 71 7.32 4.45 8.90
C ASN A 71 7.16 4.02 7.44
N LYS A 72 7.33 2.73 7.16
CA LYS A 72 7.32 2.14 5.83
C LYS A 72 6.10 1.27 5.55
N ILE A 73 5.09 1.21 6.43
CA ILE A 73 3.90 0.38 6.20
C ILE A 73 3.10 0.83 4.98
N ASN A 74 2.88 2.13 4.80
CA ASN A 74 2.18 2.59 3.59
C ASN A 74 2.98 2.28 2.31
N ASN A 75 4.32 2.34 2.40
CA ASN A 75 5.22 1.95 1.31
C ASN A 75 5.19 0.44 1.06
N LEU A 76 5.08 -0.37 2.11
CA LEU A 76 4.89 -1.83 2.03
C LEU A 76 3.58 -2.15 1.31
N ILE A 77 2.46 -1.51 1.71
CA ILE A 77 1.15 -1.70 1.08
C ILE A 77 1.22 -1.32 -0.40
N ALA A 78 1.82 -0.15 -0.72
CA ALA A 78 2.00 0.28 -2.11
C ALA A 78 2.85 -0.72 -2.91
N PHE A 79 3.96 -1.18 -2.36
CA PHE A 79 4.83 -2.17 -2.98
C PHE A 79 4.10 -3.50 -3.24
N LEU A 80 3.34 -4.00 -2.26
CA LEU A 80 2.54 -5.22 -2.41
C LEU A 80 1.47 -5.06 -3.49
N HIS A 81 0.79 -3.92 -3.52
CA HIS A 81 -0.21 -3.61 -4.55
C HIS A 81 0.43 -3.52 -5.96
N GLU A 82 1.62 -2.95 -6.08
CA GLU A 82 2.38 -2.92 -7.34
C GLU A 82 2.77 -4.32 -7.83
N LYS A 83 3.06 -5.26 -6.90
CA LYS A 83 3.46 -6.64 -7.23
C LYS A 83 2.27 -7.56 -7.49
N HIS A 84 1.13 -7.29 -6.89
CA HIS A 84 -0.08 -8.11 -6.96
C HIS A 84 -1.31 -7.25 -7.29
N PRO A 85 -1.35 -6.58 -8.46
CA PRO A 85 -2.39 -5.61 -8.80
C PRO A 85 -3.81 -6.20 -8.91
N GLU A 86 -3.93 -7.52 -9.02
CA GLU A 86 -5.18 -8.27 -9.10
C GLU A 86 -5.69 -8.81 -7.76
N TYR A 87 -4.97 -8.51 -6.67
CA TYR A 87 -5.33 -8.89 -5.32
C TYR A 87 -5.66 -7.65 -4.47
N GLU A 88 -6.63 -7.80 -3.59
CA GLU A 88 -6.77 -6.91 -2.44
C GLU A 88 -5.65 -7.26 -1.45
N ILE A 89 -5.04 -6.22 -0.86
CA ILE A 89 -3.91 -6.37 0.05
C ILE A 89 -4.38 -6.00 1.45
N GLU A 90 -4.31 -6.95 2.36
CA GLU A 90 -4.47 -6.72 3.78
C GLU A 90 -3.13 -6.83 4.51
N VAL A 91 -2.88 -5.91 5.43
CA VAL A 91 -1.67 -5.90 6.26
C VAL A 91 -2.08 -5.96 7.73
N GLU A 92 -1.84 -7.11 8.34
CA GLU A 92 -2.12 -7.33 9.76
C GLU A 92 -0.97 -6.81 10.62
N ILE A 93 -1.30 -5.89 11.53
CA ILE A 93 -0.37 -5.33 12.48
C ILE A 93 -0.63 -5.98 13.85
N PRO A 94 0.33 -6.76 14.40
CA PRO A 94 0.18 -7.34 15.73
C PRO A 94 -0.07 -6.28 16.81
N PHE A 95 -0.91 -6.60 17.79
CA PHE A 95 -1.36 -5.64 18.80
C PHE A 95 -0.19 -5.06 19.61
N GLU A 96 0.81 -5.88 19.92
CA GLU A 96 2.06 -5.50 20.58
C GLU A 96 2.85 -4.43 19.83
N HIS A 97 2.62 -4.26 18.52
CA HIS A 97 3.27 -3.26 17.70
C HIS A 97 2.45 -1.97 17.61
N ILE A 98 1.14 -1.98 17.94
CA ILE A 98 0.20 -0.85 17.74
C ILE A 98 0.70 0.47 18.34
N GLU A 99 1.33 0.45 19.52
CA GLU A 99 1.85 1.68 20.14
C GLU A 99 2.93 2.36 19.31
N LYS A 100 3.66 1.59 18.49
CA LYS A 100 4.67 2.12 17.58
C LYS A 100 4.06 2.75 16.30
N TYR A 101 2.73 2.74 16.10
CA TYR A 101 2.04 3.33 14.93
C TYR A 101 1.18 4.56 15.24
N LYS A 102 1.11 5.00 16.51
CA LYS A 102 0.30 6.15 16.91
C LYS A 102 0.95 7.52 16.65
N ASN A 103 2.15 7.56 16.08
CA ASN A 103 2.94 8.78 15.89
C ASN A 103 2.98 9.24 14.44
#